data_AF-A0A1G3BHX6-F1
#
_entry.id   AF-A0A1G3BHX6-F1
#
_cell.length_a   1.000
_cell.length_b   1.000
_cell.length_c   1.000
_cell.angle_alpha   90.00
_cell.angle_beta   90.00
_cell.angle_gamma   90.00
#
_symmetry.space_group_name_H-M   'P 1'
#
loop_
_entity.id
_entity.type
_entity.pdbx_description
1 polymer ?
#
loop_
_entity_poly.entity_id
_entity_poly.type
_entity_poly.pdbx_seq_one_letter_code
_entity_poly.pdbx_strand_id
1 'polypeptide(L)' 'MEFLVKIHKGEYGYDVVCPTLKGCASQGDTEEKALKNIKDAIREYLLAVQKVHKDEKIVRVEVSV' A
#
# COMPACT_ATOMS: atom_id res chain seq x y z
N MET A 1 8.46 -7.61 1.71
CA MET A 1 7.28 -7.73 0.86
C MET A 1 7.39 -6.62 -0.16
N GLU A 2 7.25 -6.94 -1.43
CA GLU A 2 7.24 -5.95 -2.51
C GLU A 2 5.80 -5.78 -2.98
N PHE A 3 5.44 -4.55 -3.30
CA PHE A 3 4.12 -4.19 -3.77
C PHE A 3 4.28 -3.38 -5.04
N LEU A 4 3.60 -3.78 -6.11
CA LEU A 4 3.43 -2.93 -7.27
C LEU A 4 2.52 -1.77 -6.87
N VAL A 5 2.88 -0.56 -7.31
CA VAL A 5 2.06 0.63 -7.14
C VAL A 5 1.86 1.30 -8.48
N LYS A 6 0.67 1.84 -8.71
CA LYS A 6 0.41 2.74 -9.83
C LYS A 6 0.67 4.15 -9.34
N ILE A 7 1.57 4.86 -10.02
CA ILE A 7 1.84 6.27 -9.78
C ILE A 7 1.29 7.12 -10.92
N HIS A 8 0.76 8.29 -10.58
CA HIS A 8 0.19 9.24 -11.53
C HIS A 8 0.64 10.65 -11.15
N LYS A 9 1.18 11.41 -12.11
CA LYS A 9 1.51 12.83 -11.92
C LYS A 9 0.30 13.69 -12.25
N GLY A 10 -0.23 14.39 -11.27
CA GLY A 10 -1.34 15.34 -11.39
C GLY A 10 -0.87 16.80 -11.39
N GLU A 11 -1.84 17.73 -11.40
CA GLU A 11 -1.60 19.18 -11.37
C GLU A 11 -0.89 19.63 -10.07
N TYR A 12 -1.21 18.97 -8.95
CA TYR A 12 -0.74 19.37 -7.61
C TYR A 12 0.33 18.44 -7.02
N GLY A 13 0.88 17.50 -7.79
CA GLY A 13 1.85 16.52 -7.31
C GLY A 13 1.66 15.14 -7.92
N TYR A 14 1.75 14.11 -7.07
CA TYR A 14 1.70 12.70 -7.45
C TYR A 14 0.68 11.96 -6.59
N ASP A 15 -0.21 11.23 -7.25
CA ASP A 15 -1.12 10.26 -6.67
C ASP A 15 -0.52 8.87 -6.80
N VAL A 16 -0.69 8.02 -5.79
CA VAL A 16 -0.18 6.66 -5.80
C VAL A 16 -1.17 5.68 -5.16
N VAL A 17 -1.36 4.53 -5.80
CA VAL A 17 -2.32 3.50 -5.37
C VAL A 17 -1.67 2.13 -5.43
N CYS A 18 -1.90 1.31 -4.40
CA CYS A 18 -1.52 -0.10 -4.39
C CYS A 18 -2.69 -0.95 -4.90
N PRO A 19 -2.68 -1.46 -6.15
CA PRO A 19 -3.81 -2.21 -6.72
C PRO A 19 -4.13 -3.51 -5.97
N THR A 20 -3.15 -4.11 -5.30
CA THR A 20 -3.35 -5.36 -4.54
C THR A 20 -3.99 -5.14 -3.16
N LEU A 21 -3.99 -3.90 -2.64
CA LEU A 21 -4.59 -3.55 -1.36
C LEU A 21 -5.76 -2.58 -1.58
N LYS A 22 -6.98 -3.11 -1.55
CA LYS A 22 -8.20 -2.34 -1.87
C LYS A 22 -8.29 -1.07 -1.02
N GLY A 23 -8.36 0.08 -1.70
CA GLY A 23 -8.48 1.40 -1.05
C GLY A 23 -7.17 1.97 -0.50
N CYS A 24 -6.04 1.27 -0.62
CA CYS A 24 -4.74 1.79 -0.19
C CYS A 24 -4.20 2.78 -1.23
N ALA A 25 -4.35 4.07 -0.92
CA ALA A 25 -3.92 5.19 -1.74
C ALA A 25 -3.19 6.23 -0.89
N SER A 26 -2.33 6.99 -1.53
CA SER A 26 -1.63 8.12 -0.92
C SER A 26 -1.26 9.16 -1.98
N GLN A 27 -0.65 10.26 -1.54
CA GLN A 27 -0.26 11.37 -2.40
C GLN A 27 0.99 12.10 -1.88
N GLY A 28 1.67 12.86 -2.72
CA GLY A 28 2.80 13.71 -2.37
C GLY A 28 3.06 14.81 -3.40
N ASP A 29 3.67 15.91 -2.98
CA ASP A 29 4.10 17.00 -3.89
C ASP A 29 5.24 16.56 -4.83
N THR A 30 6.05 15.60 -4.39
CA THR A 30 7.06 14.90 -5.18
C THR A 30 6.76 13.41 -5.28
N GLU A 31 7.27 12.77 -6.34
CA GLU A 31 7.19 11.33 -6.52
C GLU A 31 7.78 10.59 -5.31
N GLU A 32 8.93 11.04 -4.81
CA GLU A 32 9.60 10.44 -3.68
C GLU A 32 8.77 10.53 -2.38
N LYS A 33 8.08 11.65 -2.16
CA LYS A 33 7.15 11.80 -1.03
C LYS A 33 5.91 10.94 -1.19
N ALA A 34 5.32 10.86 -2.38
CA ALA A 34 4.19 9.98 -2.64
C ALA A 34 4.57 8.50 -2.38
N LEU A 35 5.74 8.08 -2.86
CA LEU A 35 6.29 6.75 -2.63
C LEU A 35 6.62 6.48 -1.15
N LYS A 36 7.08 7.48 -0.40
CA LYS A 36 7.24 7.36 1.06
C LYS A 36 5.88 7.17 1.74
N ASN A 37 4.92 8.03 1.43
CA ASN A 37 3.61 8.01 2.09
C ASN A 37 2.82 6.73 1.80
N ILE A 38 2.89 6.17 0.57
CA ILE A 38 2.23 4.88 0.28
C ILE A 38 2.88 3.72 1.01
N LYS A 39 4.20 3.76 1.29
CA LYS A 39 4.86 2.72 2.11
C LYS A 39 4.29 2.71 3.53
N ASP A 40 4.06 3.88 4.11
CA ASP A 40 3.44 4.02 5.43
C ASP A 40 1.99 3.53 5.41
N ALA A 41 1.20 3.93 4.40
CA ALA A 41 -0.19 3.48 4.23
C ALA A 41 -0.31 1.95 4.04
N ILE A 42 0.59 1.33 3.27
CA ILE A 42 0.66 -0.13 3.11
C ILE A 42 0.97 -0.79 4.46
N ARG A 43 1.91 -0.24 5.23
CA ARG A 43 2.28 -0.77 6.55
C ARG A 43 1.10 -0.72 7.52
N GLU A 44 0.40 0.41 7.59
CA GLU A 44 -0.79 0.58 8.43
C GLU A 44 -1.93 -0.35 8.01
N TYR A 45 -2.17 -0.51 6.70
CA TYR A 45 -3.16 -1.45 6.19
C TYR A 45 -2.89 -2.88 6.68
N LEU A 46 -1.65 -3.36 6.55
CA LEU A 46 -1.28 -4.72 6.97
C LEU A 46 -1.39 -4.90 8.49
N LEU A 47 -1.02 -3.89 9.28
CA LEU A 47 -1.21 -3.89 10.73
C LEU A 47 -2.69 -3.92 11.12
N ALA A 48 -3.55 -3.17 10.41
CA ALA A 48 -4.98 -3.18 10.62
C ALA A 48 -5.58 -4.57 10.34
N VAL A 49 -5.18 -5.21 9.23
CA VAL A 49 -5.58 -6.60 8.92
C VAL A 49 -5.19 -7.56 10.05
N GLN A 50 -3.95 -7.51 10.53
CA GLN A 50 -3.51 -8.35 11.64
C GLN A 50 -4.29 -8.10 12.94
N LYS A 51 -4.61 -6.83 13.22
CA LYS A 51 -5.37 -6.45 14.42
C LYS A 51 -6.82 -6.94 14.37
N VAL A 52 -7.48 -6.82 13.22
CA VAL A 52 -8.86 -7.26 13.01
C VAL A 52 -8.97 -8.79 13.12
N HIS A 53 -8.01 -9.51 12.56
CA HIS A 53 -8.01 -10.97 12.49
C HIS A 53 -7.08 -11.61 13.54
N LYS A 54 -6.86 -10.95 14.68
CA LYS A 54 -5.86 -11.35 15.69
C LYS A 54 -6.07 -12.76 16.26
N ASP A 55 -7.31 -13.24 16.29
CA ASP A 55 -7.70 -14.54 16.84
C ASP A 55 -7.79 -15.63 15.75
N GLU A 56 -7.51 -15.27 14.50
CA GLU A 56 -7.52 -16.17 13.35
C GLU A 56 -6.09 -16.59 12.98
N LYS A 57 -5.94 -17.84 12.53
CA LYS A 57 -4.65 -18.34 12.03
C LYS A 57 -4.43 -17.85 10.59
N ILE A 58 -3.68 -16.77 10.43
CA ILE A 58 -3.22 -16.28 9.12
C ILE A 58 -1.88 -16.94 8.77
N VAL A 59 -1.78 -17.54 7.58
CA VAL A 59 -0.54 -18.12 7.05
C VAL A 59 -0.15 -17.45 5.73
N ARG A 60 1.15 -17.39 5.44
CA ARG A 60 1.64 -16.93 4.14
C ARG A 60 1.61 -18.10 3.15
N VAL A 61 1.15 -17.82 1.94
CA VAL A 61 1.16 -18.77 0.82
C VAL A 61 1.95 -18.12 -0.31
N GLU A 62 2.96 -18.83 -0.80
CA GLU A 62 3.76 -18.41 -1.95
C GLU A 62 3.10 -18.94 -3.23
N VAL A 63 3.00 -18.07 -4.24
CA VAL A 63 2.38 -18.37 -5.54
C VAL A 63 3.27 -17.78 -6.62
N SER A 64 3.58 -18.56 -7.65
CA SER A 64 4.27 -18.11 -8.86
C SER A 64 3.27 -17.90 -10.00
N VAL A 65 3.46 -16.85 -10.78
CA VAL A 65 2.69 -16.55 -12.01
C VAL A 65 3.46 -17.01 -13.22
#